data_AF-A0A6V7K131-F1
#
_entry.id   AF-A0A6V7K131-F1
#
_cell.length_a   1.000
_cell.length_b   1.000
_cell.length_c   1.000
_cell.angle_alpha   90.00
_cell.angle_beta   90.00
_cell.angle_gamma   90.00
#
_symmetry.space_group_name_H-M   'P 1'
#
loop_
_entity.id
_entity.type
_entity.pdbx_description
1 polymer ?
#
loop_
_entity_poly.entity_id
_entity_poly.type
_entity_poly.pdbx_seq_one_letter_code
_entity_poly.pdbx_strand_id
1 'polypeptide(L)'
;SIVLMGIGMVSLKVFSAFIGLVIYSFYHDCDPKSINAIQRDDQLFPHYVMEIAGHIPGLPGLFLAGLVSSALSTMSAGLNTISGSIYEDFIKSWIPEGPRKEVTGATIMK
;
A
#
# COMPACT_ATOMS: atom_id res chain seq x y z
N SER A 1 -14.64 -11.21 13.34
CA SER A 1 -13.78 -10.88 12.19
C SER A 1 -13.68 -9.36 11.95
N ILE A 2 -14.79 -8.65 11.72
CA ILE A 2 -14.80 -7.17 11.51
C ILE A 2 -14.17 -6.38 12.67
N VAL A 3 -14.45 -6.76 13.92
CA VAL A 3 -13.88 -6.06 15.10
C VAL A 3 -12.34 -6.13 15.12
N LEU A 4 -11.75 -7.27 14.74
CA LEU A 4 -10.30 -7.44 14.68
C LEU A 4 -9.68 -6.53 13.60
N MET A 5 -10.31 -6.46 12.41
CA MET A 5 -9.88 -5.55 11.35
C MET A 5 -10.01 -4.08 11.77
N GLY A 6 -11.09 -3.73 12.47
CA GLY A 6 -11.31 -2.39 13.03
C GLY A 6 -10.23 -1.99 14.03
N ILE A 7 -9.92 -2.85 15.01
CA ILE A 7 -8.85 -2.61 15.99
C ILE A 7 -7.49 -2.48 15.29
N GLY A 8 -7.22 -3.32 14.28
CA GLY A 8 -6.01 -3.25 13.47
C GLY A 8 -5.86 -1.90 12.76
N MET A 9 -6.91 -1.43 12.09
CA MET A 9 -6.89 -0.14 11.38
C MET A 9 -6.68 1.05 12.33
N VAL A 10 -7.38 1.08 13.47
CA VAL A 10 -7.23 2.15 14.46
C VAL A 10 -5.80 2.17 15.00
N SER A 11 -5.27 1.00 15.37
CA SER A 11 -3.90 0.87 15.87
C SER A 11 -2.88 1.40 14.85
N LEU A 12 -2.97 0.99 13.58
CA LEU A 12 -2.08 1.44 12.51
C LEU A 12 -2.13 2.97 12.31
N LYS A 13 -3.31 3.57 12.39
CA LYS A 13 -3.47 5.02 12.28
C LYS A 13 -2.81 5.77 13.44
N VAL A 14 -2.97 5.26 14.67
CA VAL A 14 -2.31 5.83 15.86
C VAL A 14 -0.79 5.75 15.73
N PHE A 15 -0.24 4.61 15.32
CA PHE A 15 1.20 4.45 15.08
C PHE A 15 1.71 5.41 13.99
N SER A 16 0.97 5.52 12.87
CA SER A 16 1.33 6.44 11.80
C SER A 16 1.34 7.91 12.26
N ALA A 17 0.36 8.33 13.06
CA ALA A 17 0.33 9.66 13.64
C ALA A 17 1.48 9.90 14.62
N PHE A 18 1.80 8.90 15.45
CA PHE A 18 2.93 8.96 16.38
C PHE A 18 4.27 9.10 15.64
N ILE A 19 4.48 8.34 14.56
CA ILE A 19 5.67 8.47 13.71
C ILE A 19 5.76 9.88 13.11
N GLY A 20 4.64 10.44 12.65
CA GLY A 20 4.59 11.82 12.15
C GLY A 20 4.99 12.84 13.21
N LEU A 21 4.56 12.65 14.46
CA LEU A 21 4.96 13.51 15.58
C LEU A 21 6.46 13.39 15.91
N VAL A 22 7.01 12.18 15.87
CA VAL A 22 8.45 11.95 16.06
C VAL A 22 9.26 12.69 15.00
N ILE A 23 8.86 12.58 13.73
CA ILE A 23 9.52 13.27 12.61
C ILE A 23 9.43 14.78 12.77
N TYR A 24 8.26 15.29 13.17
CA TYR A 24 8.08 16.71 13.46
C TYR A 24 9.04 17.19 14.57
N SER A 25 9.19 16.41 15.64
CA SER A 25 10.12 16.75 16.72
C SER A 25 11.59 16.69 16.31
N PHE A 26 11.95 15.78 15.40
CA PHE A 26 13.33 15.61 14.92
C PHE A 26 13.76 16.76 14.01
N TYR A 27 12.87 17.25 13.15
CA TYR A 27 13.14 18.34 12.21
C TYR A 27 12.73 19.73 12.74
N HIS A 28 12.38 19.86 14.02
CA HIS A 28 11.92 21.12 14.62
C HIS A 28 12.90 22.29 14.42
N ASP A 29 14.21 22.03 14.44
CA ASP A 29 15.25 23.06 14.32
C ASP A 29 15.77 23.22 12.88
N CYS A 30 15.57 22.22 12.02
CA CYS A 30 16.08 22.18 10.64
C CYS A 30 15.08 21.46 9.73
N ASP A 31 14.17 22.22 9.12
CA ASP A 31 13.17 21.66 8.21
C ASP A 31 13.81 21.16 6.90
N PRO A 32 13.70 19.86 6.56
CA PRO A 32 14.26 19.29 5.34
C PRO A 32 13.56 19.85 4.08
N LYS A 33 12.34 20.39 4.25
CA LYS A 33 11.60 21.12 3.22
C LYS A 33 12.19 22.50 2.93
N SER A 34 12.73 23.19 3.95
CA SER A 34 13.33 24.52 3.79
C SER A 34 14.70 24.47 3.09
N ILE A 35 15.42 23.35 3.22
CA ILE A 35 16.72 23.13 2.57
C ILE A 35 16.61 22.44 1.20
N ASN A 36 15.39 22.31 0.64
CA ASN A 36 15.12 21.61 -0.63
C ASN A 36 15.59 20.14 -0.68
N ALA A 37 15.76 19.47 0.46
CA ALA A 37 16.10 18.05 0.48
C ALA A 37 14.91 17.17 0.03
N ILE A 38 13.68 17.69 0.12
CA ILE A 38 12.45 16.99 -0.23
C ILE A 38 11.56 17.89 -1.10
N GLN A 39 11.05 17.37 -2.22
CA GLN A 39 10.11 18.10 -3.10
C GLN A 39 8.63 17.83 -2.79
N ARG A 40 8.31 16.68 -2.20
CA ARG A 40 6.93 16.28 -1.87
C ARG A 40 6.83 15.78 -0.44
N ASP A 41 5.76 16.15 0.23
CA ASP A 41 5.53 15.78 1.64
C ASP A 41 5.51 14.25 1.85
N ASP A 42 5.11 13.47 0.84
CA ASP A 42 5.09 11.99 0.87
C ASP A 42 6.49 11.35 1.01
N GLN A 43 7.55 12.06 0.62
CA GLN A 43 8.93 11.55 0.66
C GLN A 43 9.63 11.82 2.00
N LEU A 44 9.00 12.58 2.89
CA LEU A 44 9.56 12.95 4.20
C LEU A 44 9.85 11.73 5.06
N PHE A 45 8.90 10.79 5.13
CA PHE A 45 9.05 9.58 5.93
C PHE A 45 10.18 8.67 5.42
N PRO A 46 10.23 8.29 4.13
CA PRO A 46 11.37 7.55 3.57
C PRO A 46 12.72 8.26 3.76
N HIS A 47 12.77 9.59 3.59
CA HIS A 47 14.00 10.36 3.78
C HIS A 47 14.49 10.27 5.23
N TYR A 48 13.60 10.49 6.19
CA TYR A 48 13.90 10.35 7.61
C TYR A 48 14.46 8.96 7.97
N VAL A 49 13.84 7.89 7.44
CA VAL A 49 14.30 6.52 7.70
C VAL A 49 15.70 6.28 7.12
N MET A 50 15.98 6.79 5.92
CA MET A 50 17.32 6.67 5.32
C MET A 50 18.39 7.41 6.13
N GLU A 51 18.06 8.56 6.70
CA GLU A 51 18.97 9.36 7.53
C GLU A 51 19.33 8.65 8.85
N ILE A 52 18.32 8.14 9.57
CA ILE A 52 18.56 7.43 10.84
C ILE A 52 19.23 6.06 10.61
N ALA A 53 18.79 5.32 9.59
CA ALA A 53 19.22 3.95 9.32
C ALA A 53 20.50 3.89 8.48
N GLY A 54 20.97 5.02 7.94
CA GLY A 54 22.16 5.08 7.08
C GLY A 54 23.44 4.57 7.75
N HIS A 55 23.49 4.58 9.08
CA HIS A 55 24.60 4.04 9.87
C HIS A 55 24.68 2.51 9.84
N ILE A 56 23.59 1.81 9.49
CA ILE A 56 23.51 0.34 9.47
C ILE A 56 23.36 -0.12 8.00
N PRO A 57 24.41 -0.71 7.39
CA PRO A 57 24.34 -1.15 6.00
C PRO A 57 23.27 -2.25 5.83
N GLY A 58 22.42 -2.10 4.82
CA GLY A 58 21.34 -3.04 4.49
C GLY A 58 19.98 -2.77 5.14
N LEU A 59 19.93 -2.10 6.30
CA LEU A 59 18.67 -1.76 6.97
C LEU A 59 17.75 -0.84 6.15
N PRO A 60 18.22 0.28 5.55
CA PRO A 60 17.35 1.12 4.70
C PRO A 60 16.86 0.37 3.46
N GLY A 61 17.67 -0.54 2.90
CA GLY A 61 17.27 -1.40 1.79
C GLY A 61 16.16 -2.40 2.16
N LEU A 62 16.27 -3.02 3.34
CA LEU A 62 15.25 -3.92 3.87
C LEU A 62 13.92 -3.20 4.13
N PHE A 63 13.99 -2.00 4.71
CA PHE A 63 12.82 -1.15 4.92
C PHE A 63 12.12 -0.83 3.60
N LEU A 64 12.87 -0.38 2.59
CA LEU A 64 12.31 -0.06 1.27
C LEU A 64 11.72 -1.30 0.59
N ALA A 65 12.37 -2.46 0.69
CA ALA A 65 11.86 -3.72 0.17
C ALA A 65 10.51 -4.10 0.80
N GLY A 66 10.37 -3.96 2.12
CA GLY A 66 9.11 -4.21 2.83
C GLY A 66 8.00 -3.23 2.43
N LEU A 67 8.33 -1.95 2.28
CA LEU A 67 7.39 -0.91 1.84
C LEU A 67 6.85 -1.21 0.44
N VAL A 68 7.74 -1.51 -0.52
CA VAL A 68 7.36 -1.84 -1.90
C VAL A 68 6.56 -3.15 -1.95
N SER A 69 6.96 -4.17 -1.19
CA SER A 69 6.22 -5.43 -1.10
C SER A 69 4.80 -5.24 -0.57
N SER A 70 4.64 -4.41 0.47
CA SER A 70 3.33 -4.08 1.03
C SER A 70 2.46 -3.35 0.01
N ALA A 71 3.02 -2.35 -0.68
CA ALA A 71 2.32 -1.63 -1.75
C ALA A 71 1.89 -2.59 -2.87
N LEU A 72 2.79 -3.46 -3.33
CA LEU A 72 2.50 -4.43 -4.40
C LEU A 72 1.41 -5.43 -3.99
N SER A 73 1.37 -5.87 -2.73
CA SER A 73 0.32 -6.74 -2.21
C SER A 73 -1.06 -6.07 -2.32
N THR A 74 -1.18 -4.81 -1.90
CA THR A 74 -2.43 -4.05 -2.02
C THR A 74 -2.83 -3.81 -3.47
N MET A 75 -1.86 -3.52 -4.35
CA MET A 75 -2.10 -3.36 -5.78
C MET A 75 -2.58 -4.66 -6.42
N SER A 76 -1.97 -5.80 -6.10
CA SER A 76 -2.41 -7.11 -6.59
C SER A 76 -3.84 -7.44 -6.18
N ALA A 77 -4.20 -7.21 -4.91
CA ALA A 77 -5.57 -7.38 -4.44
C ALA A 77 -6.55 -6.43 -5.17
N GLY A 78 -6.15 -5.19 -5.41
CA GLY A 78 -6.92 -4.21 -6.18
C GLY A 78 -7.15 -4.64 -7.63
N LEU A 79 -6.09 -5.07 -8.32
CA LEU A 79 -6.17 -5.57 -9.69
C LEU A 79 -7.05 -6.83 -9.80
N ASN A 80 -6.92 -7.76 -8.85
CA ASN A 80 -7.77 -8.95 -8.81
C ASN A 80 -9.26 -8.57 -8.65
N THR A 81 -9.54 -7.57 -7.81
CA THR A 81 -10.90 -7.07 -7.60
C THR A 81 -11.44 -6.41 -8.87
N ILE A 82 -10.65 -5.54 -9.52
CA ILE A 82 -11.03 -4.85 -10.75
C ILE A 82 -11.27 -5.85 -11.89
N SER A 83 -10.39 -6.84 -12.03
CA SER A 83 -10.55 -7.92 -13.02
C SER A 83 -11.87 -8.67 -12.80
N GLY A 84 -12.18 -9.00 -11.53
CA GLY A 84 -13.46 -9.61 -11.15
C GLY A 84 -14.67 -8.74 -11.50
N SER A 85 -14.63 -7.44 -11.18
CA SER A 85 -15.69 -6.50 -11.52
C SER A 85 -15.89 -6.37 -13.04
N ILE A 86 -14.80 -6.25 -13.81
CA ILE A 86 -14.89 -6.20 -15.28
C ILE A 86 -15.53 -7.48 -15.83
N TYR A 87 -15.16 -8.63 -15.27
CA TYR A 87 -15.76 -9.89 -15.67
C TYR A 87 -17.26 -9.94 -15.37
N GLU A 88 -17.67 -9.57 -14.16
CA GLU A 88 -19.07 -9.61 -13.74
C GLU A 88 -19.93 -8.58 -14.51
N ASP A 89 -19.41 -7.37 -14.72
CA ASP A 89 -20.15 -6.25 -15.31
C ASP A 89 -20.21 -6.33 -16.85
N PHE A 90 -19.11 -6.70 -17.50
CA PHE A 90 -19.00 -6.69 -18.96
C PHE A 90 -18.98 -8.09 -19.54
N ILE A 91 -18.11 -8.99 -19.06
CA ILE A 91 -17.90 -10.28 -19.74
C ILE A 91 -19.11 -11.20 -19.56
N LYS A 92 -19.67 -11.28 -18.36
CA LYS A 92 -20.82 -12.14 -18.04
C LYS A 92 -22.08 -11.76 -18.83
N SER A 93 -22.30 -10.47 -19.07
CA SER A 93 -23.44 -9.98 -19.86
C SER A 93 -23.34 -10.35 -21.34
N TRP A 94 -22.14 -10.62 -21.86
CA TRP A 94 -21.90 -10.97 -23.26
C TRP A 94 -21.84 -12.48 -23.53
N ILE A 95 -21.84 -13.31 -22.49
CA ILE A 95 -21.88 -14.77 -22.63
C ILE A 95 -23.35 -15.22 -22.83
N PRO A 96 -23.66 -16.00 -23.89
CA PRO A 96 -25.01 -16.50 -24.13
C PRO A 96 -25.50 -17.42 -22.99
N GLU A 97 -26.76 -17.23 -22.56
CA GLU A 97 -27.41 -18.02 -21.50
C GLU A 97 -27.50 -19.49 -21.91
N GLY A 98 -26.78 -20.38 -21.22
CA GLY A 98 -26.82 -21.81 -21.50
C GLY A 98 -26.18 -22.64 -20.38
N PRO A 99 -26.38 -23.98 -20.36
CA PRO A 99 -25.91 -24.86 -19.28
C PRO A 99 -24.39 -24.91 -19.11
N ARG A 100 -23.63 -24.25 -20.00
CA ARG A 100 -22.17 -24.14 -19.97
C ARG A 100 -21.64 -22.78 -19.46
N LYS A 101 -22.51 -21.82 -19.12
CA LYS A 101 -22.10 -20.47 -18.66
C LYS A 101 -21.07 -20.52 -17.53
N GLU A 102 -21.30 -21.37 -16.54
CA GLU A 102 -20.41 -21.52 -15.37
C GLU A 102 -19.09 -22.22 -15.72
N VAL A 103 -19.12 -23.17 -16.66
CA VAL A 103 -17.95 -23.94 -17.11
C VAL A 103 -17.03 -23.08 -18.00
N THR A 104 -17.60 -22.24 -18.87
CA THR A 104 -16.84 -21.28 -19.69
C THR A 104 -16.28 -20.16 -18.81
N GLY A 105 -17.04 -19.68 -17.82
CA GLY A 105 -16.55 -18.68 -16.87
C GLY A 105 -15.36 -19.15 -16.04
N ALA A 106 -15.43 -20.38 -15.53
CA ALA A 106 -14.33 -21.01 -14.79
C ALA A 106 -13.08 -21.31 -15.65
N THR A 107 -13.23 -21.38 -16.98
CA THR A 107 -12.10 -21.59 -17.91
C THR A 107 -11.41 -20.27 -18.29
N ILE A 108 -12.15 -19.15 -18.32
CA ILE A 108 -11.59 -17.82 -18.62
C ILE A 108 -10.88 -17.22 -17.39
N MET A 109 -11.36 -17.53 -16.17
CA MET A 109 -10.72 -17.09 -14.93
C MET A 109 -9.53 -17.96 -14.48
N LYS A 110 -9.20 -19.02 -15.22
CA LYS A 110 -8.11 -19.94 -14.91
C LYS A 110 -6.78 -19.44 -15.47
#